data_AF-F9ZB23-F1
#
_entry.id   AF-F9ZB23-F1
#
_cell.length_a   1.000
_cell.length_b   1.000
_cell.length_c   1.000
_cell.angle_alpha   90.00
_cell.angle_beta   90.00
_cell.angle_gamma   90.00
#
_symmetry.space_group_name_H-M   'P 1'
#
loop_
_entity.id
_entity.type
_entity.pdbx_description
1 polymer ?
#
loop_
_entity_poly.entity_id
_entity_poly.type
_entity_poly.pdbx_seq_one_letter_code
_entity_poly.pdbx_strand_id
1 'polypeptide(L)'
;MAKIQNISEIHPTLGFTEFDILERYRKSFHESELGRLHSVFPFEHIAKTVGLSDQHLGRRNIFSPCAKIALMVLKAYTGFSDRQLVEHLNGNIHYQMFCWIMINPSFPITNYKIVSAIRNEIASRLDIDSLQEVLASHWKPYLDSLHICMTDATCYESHMRYPTDMKLLWESLEWLYRYICRHCVEPGIRRPRNKYRNVAESYLSYCKKRKGRLRGQKCSGVV
;
A
#
# COMPACT_ATOMS: atom_id res chain seq x y z
N MET A 1 -74.44 -0.86 -21.85
CA MET A 1 -73.22 -1.23 -22.60
C MET A 1 -72.08 -0.39 -22.06
N ALA A 2 -71.14 -0.99 -21.32
CA ALA A 2 -70.04 -0.27 -20.69
C ALA A 2 -68.93 -0.03 -21.73
N LYS A 3 -68.57 1.24 -21.92
CA LYS A 3 -67.55 1.68 -22.87
C LYS A 3 -66.19 1.18 -22.37
N ILE A 4 -65.57 0.26 -23.12
CA ILE A 4 -64.21 -0.23 -22.84
C ILE A 4 -63.26 0.95 -23.04
N GLN A 5 -62.65 1.42 -21.95
CA GLN A 5 -61.60 2.43 -21.99
C GLN A 5 -60.26 1.76 -22.31
N ASN A 6 -59.49 2.34 -23.22
CA ASN A 6 -58.16 1.87 -23.61
C ASN A 6 -57.23 1.94 -22.39
N ILE A 7 -56.84 0.78 -21.85
CA ILE A 7 -55.93 0.65 -20.70
C ILE A 7 -54.46 0.86 -21.13
N SER A 8 -54.20 1.00 -22.43
CA SER A 8 -52.86 1.12 -23.01
C SER A 8 -52.11 2.40 -22.62
N GLU A 9 -52.80 3.44 -22.13
CA GLU A 9 -52.19 4.71 -21.72
C GLU A 9 -51.85 4.76 -20.21
N ILE A 10 -52.24 3.73 -19.44
CA ILE A 10 -51.81 3.59 -18.05
C ILE A 10 -50.44 2.92 -18.05
N HIS A 11 -49.44 3.60 -18.58
CA HIS A 11 -48.07 3.26 -18.27
C HIS A 11 -47.82 3.79 -16.85
N PRO A 12 -47.49 2.94 -15.86
CA PRO A 12 -47.01 3.46 -14.59
C PRO A 12 -45.73 4.22 -14.91
N THR A 13 -45.77 5.55 -14.85
CA THR A 13 -44.58 6.37 -14.77
C THR A 13 -43.93 5.99 -13.44
N LEU A 14 -43.03 5.01 -13.48
CA LEU A 14 -42.24 4.61 -12.32
C LEU A 14 -41.57 5.89 -11.81
N GLY A 15 -42.03 6.38 -10.66
CA GLY A 15 -41.52 7.62 -10.04
C GLY A 15 -40.04 7.56 -9.65
N PHE A 16 -39.41 6.40 -9.84
CA PHE A 16 -37.99 6.15 -9.71
C PHE A 16 -37.57 5.17 -10.80
N THR A 17 -36.70 5.60 -11.70
CA THR A 17 -35.98 4.65 -12.56
C THR A 17 -34.76 4.12 -11.80
N GLU A 18 -34.32 2.89 -12.09
CA GLU A 18 -33.07 2.35 -11.51
C GLU A 18 -31.86 3.27 -11.80
N PHE A 19 -31.93 3.98 -12.93
CA PHE A 19 -30.95 4.99 -13.34
C PHE A 19 -30.90 6.19 -12.37
N ASP A 20 -32.05 6.71 -11.94
CA ASP A 20 -32.12 7.82 -10.98
C ASP A 20 -31.48 7.47 -9.64
N ILE A 21 -31.60 6.21 -9.20
CA ILE A 21 -31.02 5.73 -7.95
C ILE A 21 -29.49 5.67 -8.06
N LEU A 22 -28.98 5.13 -9.17
CA LEU A 22 -27.54 5.05 -9.43
C LEU A 22 -26.89 6.43 -9.56
N GLU A 23 -27.57 7.38 -10.22
CA GLU A 23 -27.09 8.76 -10.29
C GLU A 23 -27.01 9.44 -8.92
N ARG A 24 -27.99 9.20 -8.04
CA ARG A 24 -27.93 9.71 -6.65
C ARG A 24 -26.71 9.17 -5.92
N TYR A 25 -26.41 7.88 -6.06
CA TYR A 25 -25.20 7.29 -5.46
C TYR A 25 -23.91 7.85 -6.06
N ARG A 26 -23.87 8.12 -7.38
CA ARG A 26 -22.71 8.76 -8.02
C ARG A 26 -22.48 10.16 -7.47
N LYS A 27 -23.54 10.98 -7.35
CA LYS A 27 -23.45 12.32 -6.74
C LYS A 27 -22.94 12.24 -5.31
N SER A 28 -23.54 11.37 -4.50
CA SER A 28 -23.11 11.12 -3.11
C SER A 28 -21.67 10.61 -3.03
N PHE A 29 -21.22 9.76 -3.96
CA PHE A 29 -19.85 9.28 -4.02
C PHE A 29 -18.87 10.44 -4.25
N HIS A 30 -19.13 11.33 -5.21
CA HIS A 30 -18.26 12.47 -5.48
C HIS A 30 -18.16 13.46 -4.31
N GLU A 31 -19.22 13.59 -3.51
CA GLU A 31 -19.23 14.40 -2.28
C GLU A 31 -18.50 13.70 -1.11
N SER A 32 -18.44 12.37 -1.12
CA SER A 32 -17.80 11.59 -0.06
C SER A 32 -16.27 11.78 -0.02
N GLU A 33 -15.67 11.44 1.13
CA GLU A 33 -14.21 11.39 1.28
C GLU A 33 -13.55 10.43 0.28
N LEU A 34 -14.19 9.30 -0.03
CA LEU A 34 -13.68 8.34 -1.00
C LEU A 34 -13.68 8.92 -2.43
N GLY A 35 -14.71 9.69 -2.80
CA GLY A 35 -14.75 10.37 -4.09
C GLY A 35 -13.67 11.43 -4.22
N ARG A 36 -13.46 12.22 -3.15
CA ARG A 36 -12.35 13.19 -3.09
C ARG A 36 -10.99 12.50 -3.20
N LEU A 37 -10.78 11.41 -2.47
CA LEU A 37 -9.58 10.60 -2.57
C LEU A 37 -9.39 10.09 -4.00
N HIS A 38 -10.45 9.55 -4.60
CA HIS A 38 -10.42 9.04 -5.96
C HIS A 38 -10.00 10.11 -6.99
N SER A 39 -10.46 11.36 -6.85
CA SER A 39 -10.09 12.44 -7.77
C SER A 39 -8.62 12.86 -7.71
N VAL A 40 -7.90 12.55 -6.64
CA VAL A 40 -6.49 12.93 -6.45
C VAL A 40 -5.54 11.99 -7.19
N PHE A 41 -6.00 10.80 -7.58
CA PHE A 41 -5.12 9.79 -8.20
C PHE A 41 -5.23 9.77 -9.73
N PRO A 42 -4.09 9.82 -10.46
CA PRO A 42 -4.07 9.71 -11.91
C PRO A 42 -4.07 8.23 -12.35
N PHE A 43 -5.18 7.52 -12.08
CA PHE A 43 -5.27 6.05 -12.27
C PHE A 43 -4.89 5.56 -13.67
N GLU A 44 -5.27 6.28 -14.72
CA GLU A 44 -4.93 5.89 -16.11
C GLU A 44 -3.43 5.97 -16.39
N HIS A 45 -2.76 7.00 -15.87
CA HIS A 45 -1.32 7.17 -16.05
C HIS A 45 -0.57 6.08 -15.29
N ILE A 46 -1.00 5.76 -14.06
CA ILE A 46 -0.44 4.69 -13.24
C ILE A 46 -0.62 3.33 -13.94
N ALA A 47 -1.81 3.06 -14.49
CA ALA A 47 -2.07 1.82 -15.21
C ALA A 47 -1.14 1.64 -16.41
N LYS A 48 -0.89 2.72 -17.15
CA LYS A 48 0.03 2.75 -18.29
C LYS A 48 1.48 2.54 -17.86
N THR A 49 1.93 3.20 -16.80
CA THR A 49 3.34 3.11 -16.34
C THR A 49 3.67 1.75 -15.75
N VAL A 50 2.75 1.14 -15.01
CA VAL A 50 2.88 -0.25 -14.52
C VAL A 50 2.76 -1.28 -15.67
N GLY A 51 2.31 -0.86 -16.86
CA GLY A 51 2.12 -1.75 -18.00
C GLY A 51 0.99 -2.75 -17.77
N LEU A 52 -0.08 -2.34 -17.09
CA LEU A 52 -1.29 -3.14 -16.95
C LEU A 52 -2.15 -2.98 -18.21
N SER A 53 -2.50 -4.09 -18.84
CA SER A 53 -3.38 -4.13 -20.01
C SER A 53 -4.55 -5.05 -19.75
N ASP A 54 -5.67 -4.78 -20.43
CA ASP A 54 -6.78 -5.73 -20.45
C ASP A 54 -6.34 -7.03 -21.12
N GLN A 55 -6.63 -8.14 -20.47
CA GLN A 55 -6.41 -9.45 -21.06
C GLN A 55 -7.61 -9.78 -21.95
N HIS A 56 -7.40 -9.74 -23.27
CA HIS A 56 -8.41 -10.12 -24.24
C HIS A 56 -8.55 -11.65 -24.41
N LEU A 57 -7.56 -12.42 -23.94
CA LEU A 57 -7.50 -13.86 -24.07
C LEU A 57 -7.69 -14.55 -22.71
N GLY A 58 -8.57 -15.54 -22.65
CA GLY A 58 -8.84 -16.34 -21.45
C GLY A 58 -10.08 -15.91 -20.67
N ARG A 59 -10.11 -16.22 -19.37
CA ARG A 59 -11.23 -15.87 -18.49
C ARG A 59 -11.32 -14.34 -18.35
N ARG A 60 -12.51 -13.77 -18.56
CA ARG A 60 -12.73 -12.33 -18.38
C ARG A 60 -12.37 -11.92 -16.94
N ASN A 61 -11.48 -10.96 -16.82
CA ASN A 61 -11.15 -10.34 -15.54
C ASN A 61 -12.30 -9.43 -15.11
N ILE A 62 -12.67 -9.50 -13.83
CA ILE A 62 -13.72 -8.64 -13.25
C ILE A 62 -13.21 -7.19 -13.11
N PHE A 63 -11.89 -7.03 -12.93
CA PHE A 63 -11.23 -5.75 -12.69
C PHE A 63 -10.47 -5.29 -13.94
N SER A 64 -10.76 -4.07 -14.40
CA SER A 64 -9.96 -3.36 -15.39
C SER A 64 -8.58 -2.97 -14.82
N PRO A 65 -7.58 -2.61 -15.65
CA PRO A 65 -6.28 -2.12 -15.20
C PRO A 65 -6.36 -1.02 -14.14
N CYS A 66 -7.20 -0.01 -14.36
CA CYS A 66 -7.43 1.07 -13.39
C CYS A 66 -8.10 0.55 -12.11
N ALA A 67 -9.08 -0.34 -12.24
CA ALA A 67 -9.77 -0.95 -11.10
C ALA A 67 -8.82 -1.78 -10.21
N LYS A 68 -7.84 -2.47 -10.81
CA LYS A 68 -6.81 -3.22 -10.07
C LYS A 68 -5.97 -2.29 -9.18
N ILE A 69 -5.57 -1.13 -9.70
CA ILE A 69 -4.82 -0.13 -8.94
C ILE A 69 -5.71 0.50 -7.87
N ALA A 70 -6.92 0.92 -8.23
CA ALA A 70 -7.90 1.46 -7.29
C ALA A 70 -8.17 0.51 -6.12
N LEU A 71 -8.27 -0.80 -6.39
CA LEU A 71 -8.40 -1.82 -5.37
C LEU A 71 -7.21 -1.86 -4.39
N MET A 72 -5.98 -1.67 -4.89
CA MET A 72 -4.78 -1.61 -4.04
C MET A 72 -4.76 -0.32 -3.20
N VAL A 73 -5.16 0.81 -3.77
CA VAL A 73 -5.31 2.08 -3.04
C VAL A 73 -6.36 1.94 -1.93
N LEU A 74 -7.51 1.36 -2.25
CA LEU A 74 -8.58 1.12 -1.28
C LEU A 74 -8.14 0.18 -0.14
N LYS A 75 -7.37 -0.86 -0.47
CA LYS A 75 -6.78 -1.76 0.53
C LYS A 75 -5.83 -1.02 1.47
N ALA A 76 -4.95 -0.18 0.92
CA ALA A 76 -4.00 0.60 1.71
C ALA A 76 -4.71 1.65 2.59
N TYR A 77 -5.75 2.31 2.06
CA TYR A 77 -6.55 3.30 2.78
C TYR A 77 -7.32 2.70 3.97
N THR A 78 -7.94 1.53 3.77
CA THR A 78 -8.80 0.90 4.80
C THR A 78 -8.04 0.04 5.81
N GLY A 79 -6.87 -0.48 5.44
CA GLY A 79 -6.12 -1.42 6.27
C GLY A 79 -6.79 -2.80 6.41
N PHE A 80 -7.78 -3.13 5.58
CA PHE A 80 -8.52 -4.38 5.68
C PHE A 80 -7.71 -5.61 5.23
N SER A 81 -8.07 -6.76 5.81
CA SER A 81 -7.64 -8.06 5.30
C SER A 81 -8.23 -8.35 3.91
N ASP A 82 -7.59 -9.25 3.14
CA ASP A 82 -8.06 -9.57 1.78
C ASP A 82 -9.51 -10.10 1.77
N ARG A 83 -9.93 -10.81 2.82
CA ARG A 83 -11.31 -11.31 2.98
C ARG A 83 -12.29 -10.17 3.27
N GLN A 84 -11.98 -9.33 4.25
CA GLN A 84 -12.84 -8.20 4.62
C GLN A 84 -12.99 -7.21 3.47
N LEU A 85 -11.92 -6.97 2.70
CA LEU A 85 -11.99 -6.08 1.53
C LEU A 85 -13.00 -6.59 0.49
N VAL A 86 -13.01 -7.89 0.22
CA VAL A 86 -13.96 -8.50 -0.73
C VAL A 86 -15.39 -8.50 -0.19
N GLU A 87 -15.56 -8.74 1.11
CA GLU A 87 -16.87 -8.62 1.77
C GLU A 87 -17.44 -7.21 1.64
N HIS A 88 -16.64 -6.19 1.93
CA HIS A 88 -17.05 -4.80 1.77
C HIS A 88 -17.23 -4.39 0.30
N LEU A 89 -16.47 -4.95 -0.64
CA LEU A 89 -16.74 -4.73 -2.07
C LEU A 89 -18.09 -5.29 -2.49
N ASN A 90 -18.50 -6.45 -1.97
CA ASN A 90 -19.81 -7.01 -2.28
C ASN A 90 -20.96 -6.18 -1.67
N GLY A 91 -20.76 -5.59 -0.49
CA GLY A 91 -21.82 -4.86 0.23
C GLY A 91 -21.86 -3.34 0.04
N ASN A 92 -20.73 -2.69 -0.22
CA ASN A 92 -20.63 -1.22 -0.26
C ASN A 92 -20.51 -0.69 -1.69
N ILE A 93 -21.55 0.03 -2.13
CA ILE A 93 -21.61 0.62 -3.47
C ILE A 93 -20.52 1.68 -3.71
N HIS A 94 -20.07 2.42 -2.68
CA HIS A 94 -19.00 3.40 -2.85
C HIS A 94 -17.66 2.75 -3.15
N TYR A 95 -17.39 1.56 -2.59
CA TYR A 95 -16.16 0.81 -2.89
C TYR A 95 -16.20 0.23 -4.31
N GLN A 96 -17.38 -0.22 -4.73
CA GLN A 96 -17.64 -0.64 -6.11
C GLN A 96 -17.42 0.51 -7.10
N MET A 97 -18.01 1.68 -6.81
CA MET A 97 -17.82 2.90 -7.61
C MET A 97 -16.35 3.35 -7.66
N PHE A 98 -15.63 3.30 -6.54
CA PHE A 98 -14.20 3.62 -6.48
C PHE A 98 -13.36 2.73 -7.41
N CYS A 99 -13.76 1.47 -7.61
CA CYS A 99 -13.08 0.54 -8.50
C CYS A 99 -13.71 0.48 -9.90
N TRP A 100 -14.69 1.32 -10.23
CA TRP A 100 -15.49 1.25 -11.48
C TRP A 100 -16.10 -0.13 -11.76
N ILE A 101 -16.51 -0.84 -10.72
CA ILE A 101 -17.15 -2.15 -10.83
C ILE A 101 -18.56 -2.04 -10.30
N MET A 102 -19.49 -2.83 -10.85
CA MET A 102 -20.81 -3.04 -10.30
C MET A 102 -21.01 -4.54 -10.13
N ILE A 103 -21.02 -5.01 -8.89
CA ILE A 103 -21.17 -6.44 -8.58
C ILE A 103 -22.66 -6.74 -8.46
N ASN A 104 -23.12 -7.77 -9.17
CA ASN A 104 -24.50 -8.23 -9.03
C ASN A 104 -24.70 -8.88 -7.65
N PRO A 105 -25.70 -8.46 -6.84
CA PRO A 105 -25.97 -9.06 -5.53
C PRO A 105 -26.21 -10.57 -5.55
N SER A 106 -26.73 -11.13 -6.65
CA SER A 106 -26.94 -12.57 -6.83
C SER A 106 -25.65 -13.34 -7.09
N PHE A 107 -24.58 -12.66 -7.51
CA PHE A 107 -23.29 -13.27 -7.85
C PHE A 107 -22.13 -12.52 -7.17
N PRO A 108 -22.05 -12.55 -5.82
CA PRO A 108 -20.98 -11.89 -5.09
C PRO A 108 -19.62 -12.54 -5.37
N ILE A 109 -18.55 -11.77 -5.19
CA ILE A 109 -17.19 -12.28 -5.29
C ILE A 109 -16.90 -13.14 -4.06
N THR A 110 -16.71 -14.44 -4.27
CA THR A 110 -16.37 -15.40 -3.21
C THR A 110 -14.88 -15.62 -3.05
N ASN A 111 -14.11 -15.43 -4.13
CA ASN A 111 -12.68 -15.70 -4.14
C ASN A 111 -11.87 -14.49 -3.65
N TYR A 112 -11.60 -14.43 -2.35
CA TYR A 112 -10.76 -13.39 -1.75
C TYR A 112 -9.29 -13.41 -2.23
N LYS A 113 -8.80 -14.52 -2.80
CA LYS A 113 -7.41 -14.60 -3.30
C LYS A 113 -7.17 -13.72 -4.51
N ILE A 114 -8.23 -13.21 -5.15
CA ILE A 114 -8.12 -12.27 -6.27
C ILE A 114 -7.32 -11.02 -5.90
N VAL A 115 -7.48 -10.51 -4.67
CA VAL A 115 -6.75 -9.34 -4.17
C VAL A 115 -5.25 -9.61 -4.12
N SER A 116 -4.87 -10.79 -3.62
CA SER A 116 -3.47 -11.20 -3.55
C SER A 116 -2.88 -11.46 -4.94
N ALA A 117 -3.64 -12.05 -5.86
CA ALA A 117 -3.23 -12.27 -7.24
C ALA A 117 -2.96 -10.93 -7.97
N ILE A 118 -3.86 -9.95 -7.82
CA ILE A 118 -3.69 -8.61 -8.39
C ILE A 118 -2.45 -7.92 -7.81
N ARG A 119 -2.25 -8.00 -6.49
CA ARG A 119 -1.07 -7.44 -5.84
C ARG A 119 0.22 -8.04 -6.41
N ASN A 120 0.26 -9.36 -6.60
CA ASN A 120 1.44 -10.04 -7.17
C ASN A 120 1.67 -9.67 -8.65
N GLU A 121 0.60 -9.53 -9.43
CA GLU A 121 0.67 -9.05 -10.82
C GLU A 121 1.30 -7.66 -10.89
N ILE A 122 0.81 -6.72 -10.06
CA ILE A 122 1.36 -5.36 -9.97
C ILE A 122 2.82 -5.41 -9.51
N ALA A 123 3.11 -6.12 -8.41
CA ALA A 123 4.46 -6.21 -7.85
C ALA A 123 5.49 -6.76 -8.84
N SER A 124 5.09 -7.64 -9.76
CA SER A 124 6.00 -8.19 -10.78
C SER A 124 6.42 -7.18 -11.87
N ARG A 125 5.68 -6.09 -12.03
CA ARG A 125 5.89 -5.08 -13.08
C ARG A 125 6.19 -3.69 -12.53
N LEU A 126 5.96 -3.49 -11.24
CA LEU A 126 6.09 -2.20 -10.58
C LEU A 126 7.56 -1.76 -10.56
N ASP A 127 7.82 -0.65 -11.21
CA ASP A 127 9.02 0.13 -11.00
C ASP A 127 8.67 1.35 -10.12
N ILE A 128 9.38 1.47 -8.99
CA ILE A 128 9.08 2.48 -7.96
C ILE A 128 9.49 3.86 -8.47
N ASP A 129 10.62 3.97 -9.16
CA ASP A 129 11.18 5.27 -9.56
C ASP A 129 10.28 5.93 -10.61
N SER A 130 9.89 5.19 -11.66
CA SER A 130 8.97 5.70 -12.68
C SER A 130 7.58 6.02 -12.12
N LEU A 131 7.06 5.21 -11.20
CA LEU A 131 5.77 5.49 -10.57
C LEU A 131 5.84 6.75 -9.70
N GLN A 132 6.92 6.91 -8.94
CA GLN A 132 7.13 8.08 -8.10
C GLN A 132 7.22 9.36 -8.94
N GLU A 133 7.87 9.33 -10.10
CA GLU A 133 7.94 10.46 -11.02
C GLU A 133 6.54 10.88 -11.51
N VAL A 134 5.69 9.91 -11.87
CA VAL A 134 4.32 10.15 -12.34
C VAL A 134 3.46 10.79 -11.25
N LEU A 135 3.51 10.24 -10.04
CA LEU A 135 2.76 10.77 -8.90
C LEU A 135 3.27 12.16 -8.50
N ALA A 136 4.58 12.34 -8.40
CA ALA A 136 5.19 13.63 -8.06
C ALA A 136 4.81 14.70 -9.10
N SER A 137 4.85 14.38 -10.39
CA SER A 137 4.46 15.31 -11.45
C SER A 137 2.99 15.70 -11.38
N HIS A 138 2.11 14.74 -11.07
CA HIS A 138 0.67 14.99 -10.94
C HIS A 138 0.33 15.83 -9.71
N TRP A 139 1.00 15.58 -8.57
CA TRP A 139 0.73 16.27 -7.31
C TRP A 139 1.48 17.59 -7.14
N LYS A 140 2.52 17.84 -7.95
CA LYS A 140 3.33 19.07 -7.91
C LYS A 140 2.52 20.37 -7.82
N PRO A 141 1.41 20.56 -8.56
CA PRO A 141 0.62 21.80 -8.48
C PRO A 141 -0.12 21.98 -7.15
N TYR A 142 -0.34 20.91 -6.38
CA TYR A 142 -1.08 20.91 -5.12
C TYR A 142 -0.17 20.97 -3.89
N LEU A 143 1.15 20.92 -4.09
CA LEU A 143 2.14 20.91 -3.01
C LEU A 143 2.67 22.33 -2.76
N ASP A 144 2.50 22.79 -1.52
CA ASP A 144 3.17 24.00 -1.05
C ASP A 144 4.61 23.69 -0.60
N SER A 145 5.50 24.67 -0.71
CA SER A 145 6.87 24.59 -0.19
C SER A 145 7.76 23.47 -0.76
N LEU A 146 7.87 23.37 -2.09
CA LEU A 146 8.73 22.40 -2.81
C LEU A 146 10.22 22.40 -2.41
N HIS A 147 10.70 23.44 -1.72
CA HIS A 147 12.08 23.52 -1.21
C HIS A 147 12.28 22.72 0.08
N ILE A 148 11.20 22.34 0.78
CA ILE A 148 11.24 21.60 2.04
C ILE A 148 11.10 20.12 1.71
N CYS A 149 12.18 19.36 1.88
CA CYS A 149 12.12 17.90 1.83
C CYS A 149 11.71 17.39 3.22
N MET A 150 10.44 17.03 3.40
CA MET A 150 9.98 16.32 4.58
C MET A 150 10.04 14.81 4.32
N THR A 151 10.99 14.13 4.93
CA THR A 151 11.06 12.66 4.97
C THR A 151 10.38 12.17 6.25
N ASP A 152 9.46 11.22 6.12
CA ASP A 152 8.82 10.62 7.29
C ASP A 152 9.88 9.95 8.18
N ALA A 153 9.71 10.10 9.50
CA ALA A 153 10.65 9.56 10.49
C ALA A 153 10.71 8.03 10.44
N THR A 154 9.69 7.35 9.87
CA THR A 154 9.70 5.91 9.66
C THR A 154 10.50 5.47 8.42
N CYS A 155 10.80 6.40 7.50
CA CYS A 155 11.66 6.17 6.33
C CYS A 155 13.16 6.23 6.66
N TYR A 156 13.53 6.53 7.91
CA TYR A 156 14.91 6.29 8.35
C TYR A 156 15.20 4.81 8.14
N GLU A 157 16.23 4.51 7.35
CA GLU A 157 16.76 3.16 7.25
C GLU A 157 16.84 2.59 8.66
N SER A 158 16.23 1.44 8.91
CA SER A 158 16.28 0.79 10.23
C SER A 158 17.73 0.49 10.67
N HIS A 159 18.67 0.62 9.74
CA HIS A 159 20.12 0.53 9.89
C HIS A 159 20.78 1.83 10.33
N MET A 160 20.18 3.00 10.11
CA MET A 160 20.69 4.30 10.54
C MET A 160 20.39 4.49 12.03
N ARG A 161 21.17 3.81 12.86
CA ARG A 161 21.11 3.92 14.32
C ARG A 161 21.81 5.20 14.75
N TYR A 162 21.25 5.89 15.75
CA TYR A 162 21.91 7.06 16.34
C TYR A 162 23.37 6.73 16.74
N PRO A 163 24.36 7.40 16.13
CA PRO A 163 25.76 7.10 16.33
C PRO A 163 26.13 7.51 17.75
N THR A 164 26.60 6.53 18.51
CA THR A 164 27.25 6.78 19.80
C THR A 164 28.66 6.25 19.64
N ASP A 165 29.65 6.88 20.26
CA ASP A 165 31.08 6.54 20.08
C ASP A 165 31.33 5.03 20.20
N MET A 166 30.72 4.39 21.20
CA MET A 166 30.80 2.94 21.40
C MET A 166 30.26 2.08 20.25
N LYS A 167 29.19 2.52 19.57
CA LYS A 167 28.62 1.80 18.42
C LYS A 167 29.47 1.98 17.17
N LEU A 168 29.94 3.21 16.93
CA LEU A 168 30.80 3.53 15.79
C LEU A 168 32.15 2.77 15.90
N LEU A 169 32.70 2.68 17.10
CA LEU A 169 33.88 1.87 17.40
C LEU A 169 33.62 0.37 17.17
N TRP A 170 32.44 -0.14 17.52
CA TRP A 170 32.09 -1.53 17.25
C TRP A 170 31.94 -1.82 15.75
N GLU A 171 31.25 -0.96 15.01
CA GLU A 171 31.03 -1.12 13.56
C GLU A 171 32.34 -1.05 12.77
N SER A 172 33.23 -0.11 13.11
CA SER A 172 34.57 -0.02 12.51
C SER A 172 35.44 -1.24 12.85
N LEU A 173 35.38 -1.75 14.08
CA LEU A 173 36.08 -2.96 14.49
C LEU A 173 35.55 -4.21 13.76
N GLU A 174 34.22 -4.36 13.66
CA GLU A 174 33.59 -5.47 12.95
C GLU A 174 33.93 -5.46 11.46
N TRP A 175 33.89 -4.27 10.84
CA TRP A 175 34.28 -4.07 9.45
C TRP A 175 35.74 -4.45 9.21
N LEU A 176 36.65 -3.93 10.05
CA LEU A 176 38.09 -4.23 9.97
C LEU A 176 38.37 -5.72 10.18
N TYR A 177 37.72 -6.36 11.14
CA TYR A 177 37.89 -7.79 11.41
C TYR A 177 37.45 -8.66 10.23
N ARG A 178 36.32 -8.34 9.60
CA ARG A 178 35.85 -9.01 8.37
C ARG A 178 36.82 -8.81 7.21
N TYR A 179 37.41 -7.63 7.10
CA TYR A 179 38.40 -7.32 6.08
C TYR A 179 39.70 -8.12 6.28
N ILE A 180 40.24 -8.14 7.50
CA ILE A 180 41.42 -8.95 7.88
C ILE A 180 41.17 -10.43 7.60
N CYS A 181 39.98 -10.95 7.94
CA CYS A 181 39.65 -12.35 7.68
C CYS A 181 39.65 -12.68 6.19
N ARG A 182 39.07 -11.82 5.33
CA ARG A 182 39.08 -12.01 3.88
C ARG A 182 40.51 -11.98 3.32
N HIS A 183 41.28 -10.96 3.70
CA HIS A 183 42.67 -10.78 3.28
C HIS A 183 43.63 -11.87 3.74
N CYS A 184 43.33 -12.58 4.82
CA CYS A 184 44.14 -13.73 5.23
C CYS A 184 43.72 -15.02 4.51
N VAL A 185 42.44 -15.18 4.15
CA VAL A 185 41.91 -16.38 3.50
C VAL A 185 42.32 -16.46 2.03
N GLU A 186 42.22 -15.35 1.29
CA GLU A 186 42.57 -15.28 -0.14
C GLU A 186 44.01 -15.76 -0.45
N PRO A 187 45.05 -15.31 0.28
CA PRO A 187 46.43 -15.80 0.11
C PRO A 187 46.80 -17.01 0.99
N GLY A 188 45.86 -17.59 1.75
CA GLY A 188 46.13 -18.73 2.65
C GLY A 188 47.04 -18.42 3.85
N ILE A 189 47.15 -17.15 4.24
CA ILE A 189 48.03 -16.70 5.34
C ILE A 189 47.35 -16.99 6.69
N ARG A 190 48.15 -17.41 7.67
CA ARG A 190 47.67 -17.58 9.04
C ARG A 190 47.17 -16.26 9.60
N ARG A 191 45.93 -16.26 10.10
CA ARG A 191 45.30 -15.08 10.72
C ARG A 191 46.12 -14.55 11.91
N PRO A 192 46.41 -13.24 11.96
CA PRO A 192 47.06 -12.61 13.11
C PRO A 192 46.23 -12.79 14.37
N ARG A 193 46.91 -13.01 15.51
CA ARG A 193 46.25 -13.10 16.81
C ARG A 193 45.59 -11.76 17.14
N ASN A 194 44.30 -11.77 17.45
CA ASN A 194 43.55 -10.57 17.82
C ASN A 194 42.64 -10.84 19.03
N LYS A 195 42.12 -9.77 19.63
CA LYS A 195 41.21 -9.81 20.79
C LYS A 195 39.73 -9.68 20.42
N TYR A 196 39.36 -9.88 19.15
CA TYR A 196 38.01 -9.61 18.65
C TYR A 196 36.93 -10.29 19.49
N ARG A 197 37.12 -11.57 19.84
CA ARG A 197 36.17 -12.34 20.65
C ARG A 197 35.91 -11.73 22.02
N ASN A 198 36.97 -11.29 22.72
CA ASN A 198 36.85 -10.69 24.05
C ASN A 198 36.10 -9.34 23.97
N VAL A 199 36.36 -8.55 22.93
CA VAL A 199 35.68 -7.26 22.69
C VAL A 199 34.21 -7.51 22.31
N ALA A 200 33.92 -8.53 21.51
CA ALA A 200 32.57 -8.93 21.12
C ALA A 200 31.71 -9.33 22.34
N GLU A 201 32.27 -10.13 23.24
CA GLU A 201 31.62 -10.53 24.49
C GLU A 201 31.34 -9.31 25.39
N SER A 202 32.31 -8.40 25.48
CA SER A 202 32.19 -7.15 26.26
C SER A 202 31.11 -6.22 25.68
N TYR A 203 31.08 -6.06 24.35
CA TYR A 203 30.07 -5.25 23.65
C TYR A 203 28.66 -5.83 23.80
N LEU A 204 28.53 -7.16 23.73
CA LEU A 204 27.25 -7.85 23.92
C LEU A 204 26.73 -7.69 25.36
N SER A 205 27.62 -7.74 26.36
CA SER A 205 27.30 -7.43 27.75
C SER A 205 26.82 -5.98 27.92
N TYR A 206 27.52 -5.01 27.32
CA TYR A 206 27.11 -3.60 27.28
C TYR A 206 25.71 -3.42 26.68
N CYS A 207 25.44 -4.04 25.53
CA CYS A 207 24.13 -3.97 24.85
C CYS A 207 22.99 -4.53 25.71
N LYS A 208 23.23 -5.64 26.43
CA LYS A 208 22.24 -6.25 27.34
C LYS A 208 21.90 -5.32 28.51
N LYS A 209 22.90 -4.65 29.11
CA LYS A 209 22.68 -3.68 30.20
C LYS A 209 21.81 -2.50 29.77
N ARG A 210 21.95 -2.02 28.53
CA ARG A 210 21.14 -0.91 27.99
C ARG A 210 19.68 -1.29 27.75
N LYS A 211 19.40 -2.52 27.28
CA LYS A 211 18.02 -3.01 27.10
C LYS A 211 17.23 -3.06 28.42
N GLY A 212 17.89 -3.33 29.54
CA GLY A 212 17.27 -3.32 30.86
C GLY A 212 16.79 -1.93 31.30
N ARG A 213 17.58 -0.88 31.06
CA ARG A 213 17.21 0.51 31.42
C ARG A 213 16.03 1.05 30.60
N LEU A 214 15.95 0.72 29.31
CA LEU A 214 14.84 1.12 28.44
C LEU A 214 13.50 0.47 28.83
N ARG A 215 13.53 -0.71 29.47
CA ARG A 215 12.34 -1.35 30.04
C ARG A 215 11.94 -0.75 31.40
N GLY A 216 12.92 -0.34 32.21
CA GLY A 216 12.66 0.27 33.52
C GLY A 216 12.14 1.72 33.47
N GLN A 217 12.49 2.50 32.44
CA GLN A 217 12.02 3.90 32.29
C GLN A 217 10.60 4.05 31.73
N LYS A 218 9.98 2.97 31.22
CA LYS A 218 8.59 3.03 30.73
C LYS A 218 7.53 2.99 31.85
N CYS A 219 7.91 2.84 33.11
CA CYS A 219 6.97 2.70 34.24
C CYS A 219 6.91 3.91 35.19
N SER A 220 7.54 5.05 34.87
CA SER A 220 7.59 6.22 35.78
C SER A 220 7.18 7.52 35.10
N GLY A 221 6.09 7.48 34.34
CA GLY A 221 5.56 8.63 33.62
C GLY A 221 4.08 8.47 33.26
N VAL A 222 3.27 8.10 34.26
CA VAL A 222 1.81 8.30 34.27
C VAL A 222 1.42 8.60 35.71
N VAL A 223 1.39 9.89 36.05
CA VAL A 223 0.42 10.50 36.97
C VAL A 223 -0.05 11.77 36.27
#